data_AF-K5XDD4-F1
#
_entry.id   AF-K5XDD4-F1
#
_cell.length_a   1.000
_cell.length_b   1.000
_cell.length_c   1.000
_cell.angle_alpha   90.00
_cell.angle_beta   90.00
_cell.angle_gamma   90.00
#
_symmetry.space_group_name_H-M   'P 1'
#
loop_
_entity.id
_entity.type
_entity.pdbx_description
1 polymer ?
#
loop_
_entity_poly.entity_id
_entity_poly.type
_entity_poly.pdbx_seq_one_letter_code
_entity_poly.pdbx_strand_id
1 'polypeptide(L)'
;QVLSWNIEFTSPFIPERTTAILDYIQILQNPTQISSAQSDSIPTIILLQEVDMDAFPSILSHPFLRTHYDLTDISHEHFQASYGTITLIPRSLIPVIASVARIPFENSFMGRDVLIVDLELPKLPLSPQSFPSRTTTSRIRICNTHLESTRGYADLARPKQLELISQFISSADGGLVAGDMNAITPGDHEVPHNVGLFDCWEALRPDDRGYTWGYQPPSRRFPVGRLDKVLF
;
A
#
# COMPACT_ATOMS: atom_id res chain seq x y z
N GLN A 1 -7.04 -9.23 0.26
CA GLN A 1 -7.42 -7.87 -0.18
C GLN A 1 -6.27 -6.92 0.16
N VAL A 2 -6.24 -5.72 -0.42
CA VAL A 2 -5.24 -4.69 -0.08
C VAL A 2 -5.95 -3.37 0.18
N LEU A 3 -5.54 -2.67 1.24
CA LEU A 3 -5.96 -1.30 1.58
C LEU A 3 -4.70 -0.44 1.66
N SER A 4 -4.75 0.77 1.11
CA SER A 4 -3.65 1.75 1.21
C SER A 4 -4.16 3.04 1.80
N TRP A 5 -3.37 3.69 2.66
CA TRP A 5 -3.70 4.99 3.23
C TRP A 5 -2.45 5.78 3.67
N ASN A 6 -2.27 6.96 3.08
CA ASN A 6 -1.38 8.00 3.61
C ASN A 6 -2.01 8.63 4.88
N ILE A 7 -1.38 8.44 6.03
CA ILE A 7 -1.93 8.89 7.33
C ILE A 7 -1.56 10.34 7.70
N GLU A 8 -0.87 11.06 6.80
CA GLU A 8 -0.53 12.48 6.91
C GLU A 8 0.22 12.84 8.20
N PHE A 9 1.56 12.83 8.16
CA PHE A 9 2.40 13.02 9.36
C PHE A 9 2.59 14.48 9.74
N THR A 10 2.25 15.44 8.88
CA THR A 10 2.55 16.85 9.13
C THR A 10 1.47 17.56 9.93
N SER A 11 0.27 16.98 10.01
CA SER A 11 -0.85 17.54 10.75
C SER A 11 -0.79 17.22 12.25
N PRO A 12 -1.17 18.15 13.14
CA PRO A 12 -1.19 17.93 14.59
C PRO A 12 -2.05 16.74 15.03
N PHE A 13 -1.88 16.33 16.29
CA PHE A 13 -2.63 15.23 16.93
C PHE A 13 -2.38 13.88 16.24
N ILE A 14 -1.12 13.58 15.93
CA ILE A 14 -0.72 12.35 15.25
C ILE A 14 -1.21 11.10 15.99
N PRO A 15 -1.06 10.96 17.33
CA PRO A 15 -1.53 9.77 18.03
C PRO A 15 -3.04 9.57 17.93
N GLU A 16 -3.83 10.63 18.10
CA GLU A 16 -5.29 10.58 18.06
C GLU A 16 -5.81 10.30 16.65
N ARG A 17 -5.24 10.97 15.64
CA ARG A 17 -5.59 10.76 14.23
C ARG A 17 -5.24 9.35 13.78
N THR A 18 -4.07 8.84 14.17
CA THR A 18 -3.65 7.48 13.86
C THR A 18 -4.63 6.47 14.47
N THR A 19 -5.03 6.66 15.74
CA THR A 19 -6.03 5.80 16.40
C THR A 19 -7.36 5.83 15.65
N ALA A 20 -7.87 7.03 15.30
CA ALA A 20 -9.12 7.17 14.58
C ALA A 20 -9.10 6.52 13.18
N ILE A 21 -7.97 6.59 12.48
CA ILE A 21 -7.78 5.90 11.19
C ILE A 21 -7.85 4.38 11.39
N LEU A 22 -7.17 3.84 12.40
CA LEU A 22 -7.16 2.41 12.69
C LEU A 22 -8.54 1.90 13.14
N ASP A 23 -9.27 2.67 13.95
CA ASP A 23 -10.66 2.38 14.31
C ASP A 23 -11.55 2.31 13.07
N TYR A 24 -11.40 3.27 12.15
CA TYR A 24 -12.18 3.27 10.91
C TYR A 24 -11.82 2.09 10.01
N ILE A 25 -10.54 1.74 9.88
CA ILE A 25 -10.11 0.54 9.16
C ILE A 25 -10.74 -0.71 9.79
N GLN A 26 -10.75 -0.83 11.13
CA GLN A 26 -11.39 -1.95 11.81
C GLN A 26 -12.88 -2.08 11.48
N ILE A 27 -13.60 -0.95 11.40
CA ILE A 27 -15.01 -0.91 10.99
C ILE A 27 -15.17 -1.42 9.56
N LEU A 28 -14.32 -0.99 8.62
CA LEU A 28 -14.34 -1.44 7.23
C LEU A 28 -14.09 -2.94 7.08
N GLN A 29 -13.26 -3.53 7.96
CA GLN A 29 -12.95 -4.96 7.94
C GLN A 29 -14.05 -5.83 8.57
N ASN A 30 -14.96 -5.25 9.35
CA ASN A 30 -16.05 -5.97 10.03
C ASN A 30 -17.45 -5.41 9.68
N PRO A 31 -17.85 -5.38 8.40
CA PRO A 31 -19.15 -4.83 8.00
C PRO A 31 -20.35 -5.64 8.53
N THR A 32 -20.11 -6.85 9.04
CA THR A 32 -21.12 -7.81 9.50
C THR A 32 -21.79 -7.49 10.84
N GLN A 33 -21.60 -6.29 11.42
CA GLN A 33 -22.62 -5.74 12.34
C GLN A 33 -23.93 -5.35 11.62
N ILE A 34 -23.97 -5.36 10.28
CA ILE A 34 -25.16 -4.94 9.49
C ILE A 34 -25.77 -6.09 8.64
N SER A 35 -25.11 -7.24 8.46
CA SER A 35 -25.70 -8.35 7.69
C SER A 35 -25.15 -9.72 8.06
N SER A 36 -26.06 -10.59 8.49
CA SER A 36 -25.86 -11.96 8.96
C SER A 36 -25.63 -12.97 7.83
N ALA A 37 -24.48 -12.92 7.19
CA ALA A 37 -23.98 -14.03 6.37
C ALA A 37 -22.50 -14.25 6.66
N GLN A 38 -22.13 -15.49 6.95
CA GLN A 38 -20.75 -15.96 7.03
C GLN A 38 -20.09 -15.73 5.66
N SER A 39 -19.55 -14.54 5.47
CA SER A 39 -18.61 -14.25 4.40
C SER A 39 -17.26 -14.75 4.87
N ASP A 40 -16.64 -15.66 4.12
CA ASP A 40 -15.20 -15.90 4.19
C ASP A 40 -14.49 -14.58 3.87
N SER A 41 -14.26 -13.75 4.89
CA SER A 41 -13.63 -12.45 4.70
C SER A 41 -12.17 -12.67 4.36
N ILE A 42 -11.80 -12.32 3.13
CA ILE A 42 -10.42 -12.40 2.69
C ILE A 42 -9.62 -11.40 3.52
N PRO A 43 -8.57 -11.83 4.25
CA PRO A 43 -7.78 -10.92 5.08
C PRO A 43 -7.17 -9.80 4.23
N THR A 44 -7.15 -8.59 4.79
CA THR A 44 -6.68 -7.37 4.10
C THR A 44 -5.27 -7.02 4.54
N ILE A 45 -4.33 -6.92 3.60
CA ILE A 45 -3.01 -6.33 3.87
C ILE A 45 -3.18 -4.81 3.83
N ILE A 46 -2.70 -4.10 4.85
CA ILE A 46 -2.84 -2.65 4.97
C ILE A 46 -1.49 -2.00 4.73
N LEU A 47 -1.45 -1.03 3.83
CA LEU A 47 -0.25 -0.30 3.43
C LEU A 47 -0.40 1.13 3.93
N LEU A 48 0.44 1.54 4.88
CA LEU A 48 0.43 2.89 5.42
C LEU A 48 1.62 3.68 4.88
N GLN A 49 1.38 4.93 4.50
CA GLN A 49 2.39 5.92 4.15
C GLN A 49 2.35 7.06 5.16
N GLU A 50 3.42 7.85 5.24
CA GLU A 50 3.52 8.96 6.19
C GLU A 50 3.38 8.53 7.66
N VAL A 51 4.03 7.43 8.02
CA VAL A 51 4.16 7.01 9.41
C VAL A 51 5.40 7.65 9.99
N ASP A 52 5.27 8.49 11.02
CA ASP A 52 6.38 9.07 11.75
C ASP A 52 6.61 8.39 13.11
N MET A 53 7.55 8.92 13.90
CA MET A 53 7.87 8.37 15.22
C MET A 53 6.70 8.45 16.22
N ASP A 54 5.85 9.47 16.12
CA ASP A 54 4.76 9.73 17.05
C ASP A 54 3.52 8.87 16.76
N ALA A 55 3.40 8.30 15.55
CA ALA A 55 2.35 7.37 15.18
C ALA A 55 2.53 5.96 15.80
N PHE A 56 3.78 5.52 16.04
CA PHE A 56 4.07 4.15 16.49
C PHE A 56 3.40 3.76 17.81
N PRO A 57 3.38 4.59 18.88
CA PRO A 57 2.67 4.25 20.10
C PRO A 57 1.20 3.89 19.88
N SER A 58 0.48 4.65 19.04
CA SER A 58 -0.91 4.36 18.70
C SER A 58 -1.03 3.07 17.90
N ILE A 59 -0.18 2.87 16.90
CA ILE A 59 -0.17 1.66 16.06
C ILE A 59 0.08 0.39 16.90
N LEU A 60 1.10 0.40 17.76
CA LEU A 60 1.52 -0.76 18.55
C LEU A 60 0.59 -1.08 19.73
N SER A 61 -0.14 -0.07 20.22
CA SER A 61 -1.11 -0.24 21.31
C SER A 61 -2.52 -0.57 20.82
N HIS A 62 -2.83 -0.35 19.54
CA HIS A 62 -4.17 -0.55 18.98
C HIS A 62 -4.66 -2.01 19.12
N PRO A 63 -5.77 -2.29 19.85
CA PRO A 63 -6.20 -3.65 20.15
C PRO A 63 -6.48 -4.52 18.90
N PHE A 64 -7.07 -3.92 17.86
CA PHE A 64 -7.34 -4.62 16.60
C PHE A 64 -6.05 -5.07 15.91
N LEU A 65 -5.01 -4.23 15.87
CA LEU A 65 -3.74 -4.62 15.26
C LEU A 65 -3.02 -5.67 16.11
N ARG A 66 -2.95 -5.46 17.43
CA ARG A 66 -2.32 -6.41 18.37
C ARG A 66 -2.90 -7.82 18.29
N THR A 67 -4.19 -7.92 17.99
CA THR A 67 -4.90 -9.20 17.89
C THR A 67 -4.68 -9.86 16.53
N HIS A 68 -4.77 -9.08 15.44
CA HIS A 68 -4.97 -9.64 14.09
C HIS A 68 -3.80 -9.45 13.13
N TYR A 69 -2.83 -8.59 13.43
CA TYR A 69 -1.77 -8.18 12.51
C TYR A 69 -0.38 -8.31 13.12
N ASP A 70 0.59 -8.58 12.24
CA ASP A 70 2.01 -8.30 12.47
C ASP A 70 2.44 -7.14 11.55
N LEU A 71 3.56 -6.50 11.86
CA LEU A 71 4.00 -5.25 11.24
C LEU A 71 5.40 -5.41 10.66
N THR A 72 5.67 -4.79 9.51
CA THR A 72 7.03 -4.77 8.93
C THR A 72 8.01 -3.98 9.79
N ASP A 73 7.52 -2.97 10.52
CA ASP A 73 8.33 -2.08 11.33
C ASP A 73 7.59 -1.78 12.63
N ILE A 74 8.34 -1.69 13.73
CA ILE A 74 7.85 -1.32 15.08
C ILE A 74 8.47 -0.01 15.57
N SER A 75 9.32 0.62 14.76
CA SER A 75 9.96 1.91 14.99
C SER A 75 10.36 2.52 13.65
N HIS A 76 10.82 3.77 13.66
CA HIS A 76 11.28 4.49 12.46
C HIS A 76 12.75 4.18 12.09
N GLU A 77 13.39 3.20 12.73
CA GLU A 77 14.83 2.94 12.60
C GLU A 77 15.28 2.64 11.16
N HIS A 78 14.41 2.05 10.35
CA HIS A 78 14.71 1.72 8.95
C HIS A 78 14.33 2.82 7.96
N PHE A 79 13.78 3.94 8.41
CA PHE A 79 13.34 5.03 7.53
C PHE A 79 14.54 5.90 7.12
N GLN A 80 14.53 6.38 5.87
CA GLN A 80 15.53 7.32 5.36
C GLN A 80 15.19 8.79 5.66
N ALA A 81 13.99 9.04 6.21
CA ALA A 81 13.50 10.34 6.63
C ALA A 81 12.83 10.23 8.01
N SER A 82 12.31 11.34 8.54
CA SER A 82 11.56 11.36 9.81
C SER A 82 10.21 10.63 9.76
N TYR A 83 9.82 10.14 8.58
CA TYR A 83 8.60 9.40 8.32
C TYR A 83 8.89 8.34 7.24
N GLY A 84 8.00 7.38 7.09
CA GLY A 84 8.17 6.28 6.14
C GLY A 84 6.89 5.52 5.83
N THR A 85 7.07 4.33 5.29
CA THR A 85 6.01 3.39 4.93
C THR A 85 6.06 2.18 5.86
N ILE A 86 4.91 1.64 6.25
CA ILE A 86 4.84 0.33 6.94
C ILE A 86 3.73 -0.51 6.33
N THR A 87 3.86 -1.82 6.41
CA THR A 87 2.82 -2.75 5.98
C THR A 87 2.32 -3.57 7.17
N LEU A 88 1.01 -3.54 7.39
CA LEU A 88 0.33 -4.36 8.40
C LEU A 88 -0.16 -5.64 7.71
N ILE A 89 0.33 -6.78 8.18
CA ILE A 89 0.08 -8.09 7.57
C ILE A 89 -0.82 -8.92 8.48
N PRO A 90 -1.98 -9.39 7.99
CA PRO A 90 -2.83 -10.30 8.75
C PRO A 90 -2.06 -11.52 9.23
N ARG A 91 -2.21 -11.89 10.51
CA ARG A 91 -1.51 -13.03 11.10
C ARG A 91 -1.77 -14.35 10.40
N SER A 92 -2.93 -14.50 9.77
CA SER A 92 -3.28 -15.65 8.94
C SER A 92 -2.39 -15.81 7.71
N LEU A 93 -1.70 -14.75 7.27
CA LEU A 93 -0.78 -14.77 6.12
C LEU A 93 0.69 -14.93 6.53
N ILE A 94 1.02 -14.89 7.83
CA ILE A 94 2.40 -15.02 8.31
C ILE A 94 3.08 -16.33 7.85
N PRO A 95 2.41 -17.49 7.86
CA PRO A 95 3.03 -18.74 7.41
C PRO A 95 3.44 -18.77 5.93
N VAL A 96 2.92 -17.84 5.11
CA VAL A 96 3.21 -17.76 3.67
C VAL A 96 4.07 -16.55 3.30
N ILE A 97 4.55 -15.75 4.26
CA ILE A 97 5.52 -14.69 3.96
C ILE A 97 6.87 -15.33 3.62
N ALA A 98 7.39 -15.02 2.45
CA ALA A 98 8.70 -15.47 1.99
C ALA A 98 9.81 -14.47 2.33
N SER A 99 9.54 -13.17 2.17
CA SER A 99 10.51 -12.11 2.47
C SER A 99 9.84 -10.76 2.71
N VAL A 100 10.57 -9.88 3.39
CA VAL A 100 10.28 -8.44 3.51
C VAL A 100 11.56 -7.68 3.17
N ALA A 101 11.47 -6.70 2.28
CA ALA A 101 12.61 -5.90 1.86
C ALA A 101 12.21 -4.43 1.67
N ARG A 102 13.10 -3.50 2.04
CA ARG A 102 12.94 -2.05 1.82
C ARG A 102 14.04 -1.58 0.89
N ILE A 103 13.67 -1.02 -0.25
CA ILE A 103 14.61 -0.55 -1.27
C ILE A 103 14.48 0.98 -1.40
N PRO A 104 15.47 1.76 -0.93
CA PRO A 104 15.48 3.21 -1.11
C PRO A 104 15.57 3.59 -2.58
N PHE A 105 14.89 4.67 -2.98
CA PHE A 105 15.10 5.24 -4.31
C PHE A 105 16.33 6.14 -4.32
N GLU A 106 17.31 5.83 -5.16
CA GLU A 106 18.53 6.64 -5.29
C GLU A 106 18.24 8.08 -5.72
N ASN A 107 17.16 8.28 -6.47
CA ASN A 107 16.74 9.59 -6.97
C ASN A 107 15.76 10.32 -6.02
N SER A 108 15.60 9.89 -4.78
CA SER A 108 14.71 10.57 -3.82
C SER A 108 15.45 11.62 -3.00
N PHE A 109 14.82 12.78 -2.80
CA PHE A 109 15.29 13.80 -1.83
C PHE A 109 14.46 13.83 -0.55
N MET A 110 13.40 13.02 -0.49
CA MET A 110 12.46 12.97 0.63
C MET A 110 12.52 11.66 1.42
N GLY A 111 13.57 10.85 1.22
CA GLY A 111 13.74 9.55 1.86
C GLY A 111 12.74 8.48 1.42
N ARG A 112 12.29 8.54 0.16
CA ARG A 112 11.30 7.62 -0.43
C ARG A 112 11.90 6.25 -0.73
N ASP A 113 11.07 5.23 -0.58
CA ASP A 113 11.43 3.84 -0.83
C ASP A 113 10.22 3.04 -1.38
N VAL A 114 10.51 1.80 -1.75
CA VAL A 114 9.50 0.75 -1.88
C VAL A 114 9.71 -0.30 -0.79
N LEU A 115 8.66 -0.56 -0.02
CA LEU A 115 8.59 -1.64 0.96
C LEU A 115 7.87 -2.84 0.34
N ILE A 116 8.61 -3.92 0.14
CA ILE A 116 8.19 -5.13 -0.57
C ILE A 116 7.91 -6.24 0.45
N VAL A 117 6.77 -6.91 0.29
CA VAL A 117 6.40 -8.13 0.99
C VAL A 117 6.12 -9.22 -0.05
N ASP A 118 6.91 -10.28 -0.04
CA ASP A 118 6.69 -11.44 -0.91
C ASP A 118 5.91 -12.52 -0.17
N LEU A 119 4.86 -13.04 -0.81
CA LEU A 119 4.04 -14.15 -0.33
C LEU A 119 4.25 -15.38 -1.23
N GLU A 120 4.51 -16.55 -0.65
CA GLU A 120 4.56 -17.83 -1.36
C GLU A 120 3.23 -18.57 -1.20
N LEU A 121 2.37 -18.44 -2.20
CA LEU A 121 1.04 -19.04 -2.20
C LEU A 121 1.04 -20.35 -3.00
N PRO A 122 0.26 -21.37 -2.61
CA PRO A 122 0.11 -22.57 -3.44
C PRO A 122 -0.43 -22.22 -4.83
N LYS A 123 0.18 -22.76 -5.90
CA LYS A 123 -0.38 -22.62 -7.25
C LYS A 123 -1.73 -23.33 -7.31
N LEU A 124 -2.76 -22.61 -7.74
CA LEU A 124 -4.03 -23.24 -8.07
C LEU A 124 -3.82 -24.11 -9.33
N PRO A 125 -4.31 -25.36 -9.35
CA PRO A 125 -4.18 -26.20 -10.52
C PRO A 125 -4.93 -25.56 -11.70
N LEU A 126 -4.23 -25.37 -12.83
CA LEU A 126 -4.81 -24.82 -14.07
C LEU A 126 -5.86 -25.74 -14.69
N SER A 127 -5.90 -27.01 -14.27
CA SER A 127 -6.90 -28.00 -14.67
C SER A 127 -7.19 -28.97 -13.51
N PRO A 128 -8.46 -29.38 -13.28
CA PRO A 128 -8.83 -30.36 -12.27
C PRO A 128 -8.19 -31.76 -12.45
N GLN A 129 -7.60 -32.04 -13.62
CA GLN A 129 -7.17 -33.39 -14.03
C GLN A 129 -5.66 -33.63 -13.91
N SER A 130 -4.86 -32.62 -13.55
CA SER A 130 -3.43 -32.82 -13.31
C SER A 130 -3.18 -33.07 -11.83
N PHE A 131 -2.87 -34.31 -11.46
CA PHE A 131 -2.32 -34.61 -10.13
C PHE A 131 -0.97 -33.89 -9.98
N PRO A 132 -0.81 -32.95 -9.03
CA PRO A 132 0.47 -32.28 -8.86
C PRO A 132 1.46 -33.28 -8.25
N SER A 133 2.51 -33.61 -9.01
CA SER A 133 3.64 -34.42 -8.52
C SER A 133 4.49 -33.67 -7.48
N ARG A 134 4.25 -32.36 -7.28
CA ARG A 134 4.89 -31.49 -6.28
C ARG A 134 3.99 -30.28 -6.05
N THR A 135 3.81 -29.85 -4.80
CA THR A 135 3.16 -28.55 -4.50
C THR A 135 4.03 -27.45 -5.08
N THR A 136 3.60 -26.86 -6.19
CA THR A 136 4.26 -25.67 -6.74
C THR A 136 3.69 -24.46 -6.03
N THR A 137 4.54 -23.50 -5.67
CA THR A 137 4.13 -22.20 -5.10
C THR A 137 4.33 -21.10 -6.14
N SER A 138 3.49 -20.08 -6.09
CA SER A 138 3.63 -18.82 -6.82
C SER A 138 4.04 -17.72 -5.85
N ARG A 139 5.03 -16.92 -6.23
CA ARG A 139 5.43 -15.73 -5.49
C ARG A 139 4.56 -14.54 -5.91
N ILE A 140 3.75 -14.06 -4.98
CA ILE A 140 2.95 -12.85 -5.13
C ILE A 140 3.62 -11.71 -4.37
N ARG A 141 3.96 -10.63 -5.08
CA ARG A 141 4.68 -9.48 -4.54
C ARG A 141 3.74 -8.33 -4.22
N ILE A 142 3.79 -7.83 -2.99
CA ILE A 142 3.03 -6.64 -2.56
C ILE A 142 4.02 -5.52 -2.25
N CYS A 143 3.88 -4.40 -2.95
CA CYS A 143 4.73 -3.23 -2.77
C CYS A 143 3.92 -2.08 -2.14
N ASN A 144 4.42 -1.52 -1.04
CA ASN A 144 3.97 -0.26 -0.45
C ASN A 144 4.97 0.84 -0.83
N THR A 145 4.50 1.98 -1.30
CA THR A 145 5.37 3.12 -1.60
C THR A 145 4.71 4.46 -1.33
N HIS A 146 5.52 5.50 -1.21
CA HIS A 146 5.10 6.88 -1.28
C HIS A 146 6.08 7.60 -2.22
N LEU A 147 5.65 7.87 -3.45
CA LEU A 147 6.51 8.48 -4.48
C LEU A 147 6.80 9.96 -4.18
N GLU A 148 7.81 10.51 -4.87
CA GLU A 148 8.26 11.89 -4.67
C GLU A 148 7.11 12.91 -4.77
N SER A 149 6.93 13.72 -3.72
CA SER A 149 5.86 14.71 -3.67
C SER A 149 6.21 16.00 -4.40
N THR A 150 5.20 16.85 -4.61
CA THR A 150 5.30 18.20 -5.21
C THR A 150 5.63 18.20 -6.71
N ARG A 151 5.71 19.39 -7.31
CA ARG A 151 6.08 19.59 -8.73
C ARG A 151 7.55 19.95 -8.87
N GLY A 152 8.06 19.91 -10.10
CA GLY A 152 9.44 20.27 -10.43
C GLY A 152 10.32 19.02 -10.51
N TYR A 153 11.28 18.87 -9.60
CA TYR A 153 12.17 17.69 -9.60
C TYR A 153 11.39 16.37 -9.57
N ALA A 154 10.35 16.33 -8.74
CA ALA A 154 9.54 15.14 -8.52
C ALA A 154 8.80 14.67 -9.78
N ASP A 155 8.49 15.58 -10.73
CA ASP A 155 7.86 15.23 -12.02
C ASP A 155 8.78 14.33 -12.87
N LEU A 156 10.10 14.43 -12.68
CA LEU A 156 11.10 13.55 -13.31
C LEU A 156 11.46 12.34 -12.45
N ALA A 157 11.27 12.43 -11.13
CA ALA A 157 11.64 11.38 -10.20
C ALA A 157 10.59 10.26 -10.15
N ARG A 158 9.29 10.61 -10.03
CA ARG A 158 8.19 9.64 -9.89
C ARG A 158 8.16 8.60 -11.02
N PRO A 159 8.35 8.95 -12.31
CA PRO A 159 8.36 7.93 -13.36
C PRO A 159 9.45 6.87 -13.20
N LYS A 160 10.66 7.29 -12.82
CA LYS A 160 11.78 6.36 -12.59
C LYS A 160 11.60 5.51 -11.34
N GLN A 161 11.00 6.09 -10.30
CA GLN A 161 10.64 5.36 -9.08
C GLN A 161 9.63 4.26 -9.39
N LEU A 162 8.55 4.60 -10.13
CA LEU A 162 7.53 3.61 -10.50
C LEU A 162 8.05 2.57 -11.50
N GLU A 163 8.95 2.95 -12.41
CA GLU A 163 9.64 2.01 -13.31
C GLU A 163 10.47 0.98 -12.53
N LEU A 164 11.22 1.40 -11.51
CA LEU A 164 11.95 0.45 -10.65
C LEU A 164 10.99 -0.52 -9.95
N ILE A 165 9.85 -0.02 -9.46
CA ILE A 165 8.82 -0.87 -8.84
C ILE A 165 8.24 -1.87 -9.86
N SER A 166 7.98 -1.45 -11.10
CA SER A 166 7.41 -2.34 -12.11
C SER A 166 8.38 -3.48 -12.48
N GLN A 167 9.69 -3.21 -12.47
CA GLN A 167 10.71 -4.24 -12.65
C GLN A 167 10.68 -5.26 -11.50
N PHE A 168 10.50 -4.81 -10.25
CA PHE A 168 10.32 -5.71 -9.12
C PHE A 168 9.04 -6.54 -9.23
N ILE A 169 7.92 -5.96 -9.65
CA ILE A 169 6.66 -6.71 -9.82
C ILE A 169 6.84 -7.78 -10.91
N SER A 170 7.44 -7.41 -12.04
CA SER A 170 7.64 -8.29 -13.20
C SER A 170 8.61 -9.45 -12.92
N SER A 171 9.43 -9.37 -11.87
CA SER A 171 10.33 -10.45 -11.47
C SER A 171 9.67 -11.51 -10.57
N ALA A 172 8.38 -11.37 -10.25
CA ALA A 172 7.60 -12.33 -9.48
C ALA A 172 6.58 -13.07 -10.38
N ASP A 173 5.88 -14.09 -9.86
CA ASP A 173 4.80 -14.76 -10.62
C ASP A 173 3.57 -13.84 -10.79
N GLY A 174 3.48 -12.79 -9.96
CA GLY A 174 2.50 -11.71 -10.03
C GLY A 174 2.70 -10.75 -8.86
N GLY A 175 2.04 -9.59 -8.90
CA GLY A 175 2.15 -8.64 -7.81
C GLY A 175 1.35 -7.37 -8.03
N LEU A 176 1.45 -6.47 -7.07
CA LEU A 176 0.88 -5.14 -7.14
C LEU A 176 1.74 -4.16 -6.36
N VAL A 177 1.61 -2.87 -6.70
CA VAL A 177 2.04 -1.76 -5.86
C VAL A 177 0.84 -0.90 -5.51
N ALA A 178 0.77 -0.48 -4.25
CA ALA A 178 -0.20 0.50 -3.82
C ALA A 178 0.43 1.50 -2.85
N GLY A 179 -0.17 2.68 -2.79
CA GLY A 179 0.40 3.79 -2.04
C GLY A 179 0.03 5.15 -2.61
N ASP A 180 0.63 6.17 -2.02
CA ASP A 180 0.55 7.54 -2.51
C ASP A 180 1.53 7.70 -3.67
N MET A 181 0.99 7.70 -4.90
CA MET A 181 1.78 7.87 -6.11
C MET A 181 2.09 9.35 -6.38
N ASN A 182 1.54 10.27 -5.60
CA ASN A 182 1.63 11.71 -5.84
C ASN A 182 1.32 12.07 -7.30
N ALA A 183 0.23 11.51 -7.84
CA ALA A 183 -0.19 11.79 -9.22
C ALA A 183 -0.76 13.23 -9.33
N ILE A 184 0.15 14.21 -9.42
CA ILE A 184 -0.10 15.65 -9.27
C ILE A 184 -0.25 16.36 -10.62
N THR A 185 0.49 15.90 -11.63
CA THR A 185 0.48 16.44 -13.00
C THR A 185 -0.31 15.51 -13.91
N PRO A 186 -0.86 16.03 -15.03
CA PRO A 186 -1.53 15.17 -16.01
C PRO A 186 -0.66 14.01 -16.49
N GLY A 187 0.66 14.23 -16.62
CA GLY A 187 1.60 13.19 -17.03
C GLY A 187 1.76 12.06 -16.02
N ASP A 188 1.56 12.31 -14.72
CA ASP A 188 1.68 11.28 -13.69
C ASP A 188 0.60 10.20 -13.81
N HIS A 189 -0.57 10.54 -14.36
CA HIS A 189 -1.64 9.57 -14.56
C HIS A 189 -1.32 8.55 -15.67
N GLU A 190 -0.44 8.91 -16.61
CA GLU A 190 0.00 8.03 -17.70
C GLU A 190 1.20 7.15 -17.32
N VAL A 191 1.92 7.50 -16.25
CA VAL A 191 3.13 6.76 -15.82
C VAL A 191 2.86 5.27 -15.62
N PRO A 192 1.78 4.83 -14.92
CA PRO A 192 1.51 3.40 -14.76
C PRO A 192 1.47 2.64 -16.08
N HIS A 193 0.74 3.14 -17.07
CA HIS A 193 0.64 2.53 -18.40
C HIS A 193 2.02 2.50 -19.09
N ASN A 194 2.79 3.58 -19.00
CA ASN A 194 4.12 3.68 -19.62
C ASN A 194 5.12 2.65 -19.06
N VAL A 195 4.94 2.22 -17.81
CA VAL A 195 5.81 1.20 -17.17
C VAL A 195 5.18 -0.21 -17.16
N GLY A 196 4.10 -0.40 -17.90
CA GLY A 196 3.44 -1.70 -18.07
C GLY A 196 2.55 -2.15 -16.91
N LEU A 197 2.11 -1.21 -16.05
CA LEU A 197 1.19 -1.49 -14.95
C LEU A 197 -0.23 -1.03 -15.28
N PHE A 198 -1.21 -1.76 -14.79
CA PHE A 198 -2.64 -1.45 -14.90
C PHE A 198 -3.14 -0.75 -13.64
N ASP A 199 -3.98 0.28 -13.81
CA ASP A 199 -4.62 0.96 -12.70
C ASP A 199 -5.94 0.26 -12.32
N CYS A 200 -5.99 -0.29 -11.11
CA CYS A 200 -7.15 -1.02 -10.60
C CYS A 200 -8.41 -0.15 -10.55
N TRP A 201 -8.28 1.14 -10.23
CA TRP A 201 -9.44 2.02 -10.15
C TRP A 201 -10.01 2.30 -11.54
N GLU A 202 -9.16 2.60 -12.50
CA GLU A 202 -9.58 2.84 -13.89
C GLU A 202 -10.23 1.59 -14.51
N ALA A 203 -9.69 0.41 -14.20
CA ALA A 203 -10.24 -0.86 -14.68
C ALA A 203 -11.62 -1.18 -14.09
N LEU A 204 -11.84 -0.89 -12.79
CA LEU A 204 -13.07 -1.28 -12.09
C LEU A 204 -14.14 -0.18 -12.06
N ARG A 205 -13.73 1.08 -12.21
CA ARG A 205 -14.58 2.29 -12.04
C ARG A 205 -14.18 3.36 -13.08
N PRO A 206 -14.27 3.07 -14.39
CA PRO A 206 -13.78 3.97 -15.44
C PRO A 206 -14.45 5.35 -15.45
N ASP A 207 -15.70 5.44 -14.97
CA ASP A 207 -16.48 6.69 -14.93
C ASP A 207 -16.32 7.47 -13.62
N ASP A 208 -15.61 6.93 -12.63
CA ASP A 208 -15.39 7.55 -11.34
C ASP A 208 -13.98 8.16 -11.27
N ARG A 209 -13.90 9.45 -10.95
CA ARG A 209 -12.62 10.16 -10.80
C ARG A 209 -11.77 9.56 -9.68
N GLY A 210 -12.38 8.95 -8.67
CA GLY A 210 -11.70 8.25 -7.59
C GLY A 210 -10.79 9.14 -6.76
N TYR A 211 -11.16 10.41 -6.55
CA TYR A 211 -10.32 11.33 -5.81
C TYR A 211 -10.04 10.82 -4.39
N THR A 212 -8.76 10.84 -4.02
CA THR A 212 -8.27 10.36 -2.72
C THR A 212 -7.71 11.49 -1.87
N TRP A 213 -7.50 12.68 -2.44
CA TRP A 213 -6.90 13.83 -1.76
C TRP A 213 -7.64 15.14 -2.01
N GLY A 214 -7.60 16.03 -1.01
CA GLY A 214 -7.95 17.45 -1.14
C GLY A 214 -9.27 17.89 -0.51
N TYR A 215 -9.95 17.01 0.24
CA TYR A 215 -11.25 17.30 0.85
C TYR A 215 -11.20 17.64 2.35
N GLN A 216 -10.12 17.32 3.09
CA GLN A 216 -10.08 17.48 4.55
C GLN A 216 -8.82 18.18 5.09
N PRO A 217 -8.91 19.47 5.52
CA PRO A 217 -9.87 20.47 5.03
C PRO A 217 -9.57 20.80 3.55
N PRO A 218 -10.54 21.37 2.80
CA PRO A 218 -10.30 21.75 1.41
C PRO A 218 -9.09 22.67 1.29
N SER A 219 -8.05 22.20 0.59
CA SER A 219 -6.86 23.02 0.36
C SER A 219 -7.19 24.12 -0.65
N ARG A 220 -6.90 25.37 -0.28
CA ARG A 220 -6.93 26.49 -1.24
C ARG A 220 -5.69 26.52 -2.13
N ARG A 221 -4.64 25.79 -1.75
CA ARG A 221 -3.32 25.83 -2.39
C ARG A 221 -3.17 24.78 -3.48
N PHE A 222 -3.80 23.61 -3.29
CA PHE A 222 -3.68 22.48 -4.20
C PHE A 222 -5.07 21.96 -4.56
N PRO A 223 -5.31 21.60 -5.83
CA PRO A 223 -6.59 21.04 -6.26
C PRO A 223 -6.80 19.64 -5.70
N VAL A 224 -8.06 19.20 -5.64
CA VAL A 224 -8.40 17.80 -5.38
C VAL A 224 -7.82 16.88 -6.46
N GLY A 225 -7.46 15.66 -6.09
CA GLY A 225 -6.80 14.73 -6.99
C GLY A 225 -6.91 13.27 -6.53
N ARG A 226 -6.57 12.36 -7.44
CA ARG A 226 -6.40 10.93 -7.15
C ARG A 226 -4.90 10.66 -7.09
N LEU A 227 -4.34 10.85 -5.90
CA LEU A 227 -2.91 10.68 -5.66
C LEU A 227 -2.58 9.22 -5.37
N ASP A 228 -3.43 8.56 -4.60
CA ASP A 228 -3.28 7.17 -4.21
C ASP A 228 -3.79 6.24 -5.31
N LYS A 229 -3.04 5.18 -5.57
CA LYS A 229 -3.36 4.18 -6.61
C LYS A 229 -3.07 2.77 -6.13
N VAL A 230 -3.73 1.81 -6.78
CA VAL A 230 -3.40 0.38 -6.71
C VAL A 230 -3.11 -0.06 -8.15
N LEU A 231 -1.88 -0.51 -8.39
CA LEU A 231 -1.34 -0.82 -9.71
C LEU A 231 -0.83 -2.26 -9.75
N PHE A 232 -1.04 -2.98 -10.84
CA PHE A 232 -0.65 -4.39 -10.97
C PHE A 232 -0.27 -4.78 -12.41
#